data_AF-A0A2I0V899-F1
#
_entry.id   AF-A0A2I0V899-F1
#
_cell.length_a   1.000
_cell.length_b   1.000
_cell.length_c   1.000
_cell.angle_alpha   90.00
_cell.angle_beta   90.00
_cell.angle_gamma   90.00
#
_symmetry.space_group_name_H-M   'P 1'
#
loop_
_entity.id
_entity.type
_entity.pdbx_description
1 polymer ?
#
loop_
_entity_poly.entity_id
_entity_poly.type
_entity_poly.pdbx_seq_one_letter_code
_entity_poly.pdbx_strand_id
1 'polypeptide(L)'
;MKSIQILKQAAKFYSKKLYAFFEEEFLHGLGGLCVENTSSDLSRFFVWNIDNSTDLHNWIVNFNSLEGTIECSCAKFEMMGILCAHCMRVMR
;
A
#
# COMPACT_ATOMS: atom_id res chain seq x y z
N MET A 1 -9.87 -5.70 13.81
CA MET A 1 -10.84 -4.58 13.85
C MET A 1 -10.40 -3.35 13.04
N LYS A 2 -9.13 -2.90 13.08
CA LYS A 2 -8.65 -1.71 12.33
C LYS A 2 -8.85 -1.81 10.81
N SER A 3 -8.67 -3.01 10.22
CA SER A 3 -8.90 -3.31 8.80
C SER A 3 -10.32 -3.00 8.29
N ILE A 4 -11.33 -3.10 9.15
CA ILE A 4 -12.73 -2.86 8.75
C ILE A 4 -13.02 -1.36 8.68
N GLN A 5 -12.30 -0.54 9.44
CA GLN A 5 -12.52 0.90 9.48
C GLN A 5 -12.02 1.59 8.21
N ILE A 6 -10.86 1.17 7.67
CA ILE A 6 -10.35 1.75 6.43
C ILE A 6 -11.26 1.46 5.23
N LEU A 7 -11.82 0.24 5.14
CA LEU A 7 -12.82 -0.11 4.13
C LEU A 7 -14.08 0.77 4.27
N LYS A 8 -14.57 0.98 5.49
CA LYS A 8 -15.73 1.87 5.75
C LYS A 8 -15.45 3.32 5.36
N GLN A 9 -14.25 3.82 5.64
CA GLN A 9 -13.86 5.17 5.23
C GLN A 9 -13.77 5.27 3.71
N ALA A 10 -13.07 4.34 3.06
CA ALA A 10 -12.95 4.30 1.61
C ALA A 10 -14.32 4.26 0.91
N ALA A 11 -15.26 3.45 1.41
CA ALA A 11 -16.63 3.38 0.87
C ALA A 11 -17.40 4.71 0.97
N LYS A 12 -17.03 5.58 1.91
CA LYS A 12 -17.66 6.91 2.09
C LYS A 12 -17.10 7.94 1.10
N PHE A 13 -15.82 7.86 0.76
CA PHE A 13 -15.13 8.86 -0.07
C PHE A 13 -15.02 8.46 -1.54
N TYR A 14 -14.85 7.19 -1.82
CA TYR A 14 -14.72 6.69 -3.19
C TYR A 14 -16.09 6.47 -3.84
N SER A 15 -16.14 6.77 -5.14
CA SER A 15 -17.22 6.26 -5.97
C SER A 15 -17.21 4.73 -5.95
N LYS A 16 -18.35 4.09 -6.25
CA LYS A 16 -18.45 2.62 -6.28
C LYS A 16 -17.34 1.96 -7.13
N LYS A 17 -16.97 2.58 -8.25
CA LYS A 17 -15.91 2.07 -9.14
C LYS A 17 -14.53 2.19 -8.49
N LEU A 18 -14.20 3.34 -7.88
CA LEU A 18 -12.92 3.52 -7.19
C LEU A 18 -12.81 2.65 -5.95
N TYR A 19 -13.91 2.46 -5.22
CA TYR A 19 -13.96 1.56 -4.08
C TYR A 19 -13.64 0.11 -4.47
N ALA A 20 -14.16 -0.37 -5.60
CA ALA A 20 -13.85 -1.73 -6.07
C ALA A 20 -12.35 -1.92 -6.33
N PHE A 21 -11.69 -0.96 -6.97
CA PHE A 21 -10.24 -0.99 -7.14
C PHE A 21 -9.50 -0.92 -5.80
N PHE A 22 -9.94 -0.05 -4.89
CA PHE A 22 -9.34 0.03 -3.55
C PHE A 22 -9.49 -1.28 -2.76
N GLU A 23 -10.63 -1.95 -2.85
CA GLU A 23 -10.86 -3.22 -2.16
C GLU A 23 -9.96 -4.33 -2.71
N GLU A 24 -9.72 -4.35 -4.02
CA GLU A 24 -8.74 -5.24 -4.65
C GLU A 24 -7.32 -4.99 -4.12
N GLU A 25 -6.88 -3.73 -4.09
CA GLU A 25 -5.59 -3.35 -3.51
C GLU A 25 -5.49 -3.75 -2.03
N PHE A 26 -6.58 -3.55 -1.29
CA PHE A 26 -6.64 -3.88 0.13
C PHE A 26 -6.44 -5.38 0.34
N LEU A 27 -7.17 -6.21 -0.41
CA LEU A 27 -7.06 -7.67 -0.34
C LEU A 27 -5.66 -8.16 -0.76
N HIS A 28 -5.09 -7.61 -1.83
CA HIS A 28 -3.74 -7.95 -2.27
C HIS A 28 -2.70 -7.65 -1.18
N GLY A 29 -2.83 -6.50 -0.51
CA GLY A 29 -1.98 -6.10 0.62
C GLY A 29 -2.12 -6.98 1.87
N LEU A 30 -3.18 -7.79 2.00
CA LEU A 30 -3.36 -8.62 3.20
C LEU A 30 -2.41 -9.82 3.27
N GLY A 31 -1.95 -10.32 2.12
CA GLY A 31 -1.20 -11.58 2.07
C GLY A 31 -0.45 -11.86 0.78
N GLY A 32 -0.52 -11.01 -0.25
CA GLY A 32 0.23 -11.22 -1.50
C GLY A 32 1.60 -10.58 -1.53
N LEU A 33 1.99 -9.86 -0.47
CA LEU A 33 3.17 -8.99 -0.45
C LEU A 33 4.12 -9.27 0.73
N CYS A 34 5.41 -9.34 0.42
CA CYS A 34 6.51 -9.25 1.36
C CYS A 34 6.94 -7.79 1.56
N VAL A 35 7.48 -7.49 2.75
CA VAL A 35 7.99 -6.16 3.09
C VAL A 35 9.32 -6.29 3.85
N GLU A 36 10.29 -5.47 3.48
CA GLU A 36 11.57 -5.32 4.16
C GLU A 36 11.84 -3.84 4.42
N ASN A 37 12.22 -3.53 5.66
CA ASN A 37 12.70 -2.20 6.00
C ASN A 37 14.17 -2.08 5.58
N THR A 38 14.47 -1.07 4.77
CA THR A 38 15.81 -0.80 4.23
C THR A 38 16.50 0.39 4.90
N SER A 39 15.85 1.06 5.86
CA SER A 39 16.41 2.20 6.58
C SER A 39 16.42 1.97 8.10
N SER A 40 17.34 2.63 8.80
CA SER A 40 17.43 2.54 10.27
C SER A 40 16.27 3.22 11.00
N ASP A 41 15.60 4.15 10.32
CA ASP A 41 14.58 5.06 10.88
C ASP A 41 13.14 4.71 10.47
N LEU A 42 12.92 3.55 9.83
CA LEU A 42 11.61 3.11 9.32
C LEU A 42 11.00 4.08 8.29
N SER A 43 11.84 4.80 7.56
CA SER A 43 11.42 5.72 6.49
C SER A 43 11.35 5.08 5.10
N ARG A 44 12.03 3.95 4.86
CA ARG A 44 12.11 3.35 3.52
C ARG A 44 11.96 1.83 3.53
N PHE A 45 11.03 1.33 2.74
CA PHE A 45 10.71 -0.09 2.63
C PHE A 45 10.78 -0.59 1.18
N PHE A 46 11.24 -1.82 1.00
CA PHE A 46 11.05 -2.59 -0.22
C PHE A 46 9.84 -3.51 -0.06
N VAL A 47 9.01 -3.55 -1.10
CA VAL A 47 7.80 -4.38 -1.16
C VAL A 47 7.83 -5.17 -2.46
N TRP A 48 7.48 -6.45 -2.42
CA TRP A 48 7.43 -7.32 -3.60
C TRP A 48 6.37 -8.42 -3.43
N ASN A 49 5.95 -9.02 -4.54
CA ASN A 49 4.99 -10.13 -4.52
C ASN A 49 5.65 -11.40 -3.98
N ILE A 50 4.91 -12.16 -3.15
CA ILE A 50 5.37 -13.45 -2.61
C ILE A 50 5.67 -14.44 -3.74
N ASP A 51 4.84 -14.44 -4.78
CA ASP A 51 4.93 -15.40 -5.89
C ASP A 51 6.06 -15.08 -6.88
N ASN A 52 6.69 -13.90 -6.78
CA ASN A 52 7.81 -13.49 -7.62
C ASN A 52 9.15 -13.89 -7.01
N SER A 53 9.41 -15.20 -6.90
CA SER A 53 10.74 -15.70 -6.52
C SER A 53 11.82 -15.44 -7.59
N THR A 54 11.43 -15.02 -8.79
CA THR A 54 12.32 -14.87 -9.96
C THR A 54 12.39 -13.46 -10.55
N ASP A 55 11.45 -12.56 -10.21
CA ASP A 55 11.44 -11.18 -10.71
C ASP A 55 11.67 -10.18 -9.57
N LEU A 56 12.84 -9.54 -9.59
CA LEU A 56 13.33 -8.50 -8.66
C LEU A 56 12.55 -7.17 -8.73
N HIS A 57 11.31 -7.16 -9.25
CA HIS A 57 10.55 -5.92 -9.29
C HIS A 57 10.06 -5.57 -7.89
N ASN A 58 10.89 -4.79 -7.21
CA ASN A 58 10.60 -4.26 -5.89
C ASN A 58 10.02 -2.86 -6.03
N TRP A 59 8.92 -2.62 -5.33
CA TRP A 59 8.40 -1.28 -5.11
C TRP A 59 9.08 -0.65 -3.91
N ILE A 60 9.34 0.65 -4.00
CA ILE A 60 9.89 1.44 -2.91
C ILE A 60 8.74 2.20 -2.27
N VAL A 61 8.58 2.03 -0.97
CA VAL A 61 7.64 2.80 -0.17
C VAL A 61 8.42 3.69 0.78
N ASN A 62 8.19 4.99 0.72
CA ASN A 62 8.76 5.96 1.65
C ASN A 62 7.66 6.40 2.64
N PHE A 63 7.99 6.40 3.92
CA PHE A 63 7.12 6.86 4.99
C PHE A 63 7.78 8.03 5.71
N ASN A 64 7.09 9.16 5.74
CA ASN A 64 7.51 10.31 6.52
C ASN A 64 6.68 10.37 7.80
N SER A 65 7.27 9.97 8.91
CA SER A 65 6.61 9.94 10.22
C SER A 65 6.30 11.34 10.77
N LEU A 66 7.05 12.36 10.38
CA LEU A 66 6.87 13.74 10.83
C LEU A 66 5.65 14.37 10.15
N GLU A 67 5.47 14.12 8.86
CA GLU A 67 4.33 14.64 8.08
C GLU A 67 3.13 13.67 8.05
N GLY A 68 3.34 12.42 8.47
CA GLY A 68 2.32 11.37 8.40
C GLY A 68 1.99 10.95 6.97
N THR A 69 2.91 11.13 6.02
CA THR A 69 2.71 10.82 4.60
C THR A 69 3.36 9.50 4.21
N ILE A 70 2.79 8.84 3.20
CA ILE A 70 3.33 7.60 2.64
C ILE A 70 3.21 7.64 1.13
N GLU A 71 4.30 7.33 0.45
CA GLU A 71 4.41 7.38 -1.00
C GLU A 71 4.98 6.07 -1.51
N CYS A 72 4.49 5.60 -2.66
CA CYS A 72 4.99 4.40 -3.30
C CYS A 72 5.44 4.71 -4.71
N SER A 73 6.55 4.10 -5.12
CA SER A 73 7.08 4.20 -6.49
C SER A 73 6.12 3.72 -7.59
N CYS A 74 5.03 3.03 -7.25
CA CYS A 74 3.98 2.67 -8.21
C CYS A 74 3.08 3.86 -8.61
N ALA A 75 3.14 4.98 -7.89
CA ALA A 75 2.40 6.22 -8.16
C ALA A 75 0.86 6.08 -8.30
N LYS A 76 0.26 5.01 -7.77
CA LYS A 76 -1.18 4.72 -7.95
C LYS A 76 -2.06 5.77 -7.29
N PHE A 77 -1.62 6.39 -6.20
CA PHE A 77 -2.38 7.44 -5.55
C PHE A 77 -2.37 8.73 -6.39
N GLU A 78 -1.21 9.10 -6.90
CA GLU A 78 -0.98 10.28 -7.74
C GLU A 78 -1.71 10.15 -9.07
N MET A 79 -1.74 8.95 -9.65
CA MET A 79 -2.37 8.68 -10.94
C MET A 79 -3.87 8.40 -10.85
N MET A 80 -4.34 7.72 -9.80
CA MET A 80 -5.72 7.21 -9.70
C MET A 80 -6.47 7.66 -8.45
N GLY A 81 -5.83 8.34 -7.52
CA GLY A 81 -6.39 8.69 -6.22
C GLY A 81 -6.60 7.49 -5.29
N ILE A 82 -5.99 6.33 -5.59
CA ILE A 82 -6.18 5.07 -4.86
C ILE A 82 -4.91 4.72 -4.09
N LEU A 83 -5.06 4.47 -2.79
CA LEU A 83 -3.97 3.95 -1.97
C LEU A 83 -3.63 2.52 -2.39
N CYS A 84 -2.38 2.27 -2.78
CA CYS A 84 -1.95 0.97 -3.29
C CYS A 84 -1.75 -0.08 -2.19
N ALA A 85 -1.76 -1.34 -2.60
CA ALA A 85 -1.47 -2.49 -1.75
C ALA A 85 -0.11 -2.37 -1.04
N HIS A 86 0.90 -1.78 -1.69
CA HIS A 86 2.25 -1.63 -1.13
C HIS A 86 2.26 -0.68 0.08
N CYS A 87 1.63 0.49 -0.03
CA CYS A 87 1.49 1.42 1.10
C CYS A 87 0.70 0.75 2.23
N MET A 88 -0.41 0.09 1.91
CA MET A 88 -1.23 -0.60 2.91
C MET A 88 -0.48 -1.72 3.62
N ARG A 89 0.40 -2.44 2.92
CA ARG A 89 1.23 -3.50 3.51
C ARG A 89 2.21 -2.96 4.54
N VAL A 90 2.79 -1.79 4.29
CA VAL A 90 3.72 -1.09 5.20
C VAL A 90 2.99 -0.50 6.41
N MET A 91 1.79 0.06 6.23
CA MET A 91 1.02 0.68 7.31
C MET A 91 0.36 -0.30 8.30
N ARG A 92 0.49 -1.61 8.09
CA ARG A 92 -0.28 -2.63 8.81
C ARG A 92 0.35 -3.07 10.12
#